data_AF-A0A645F747-F1
#
_entry.id   AF-A0A645F747-F1
#
_cell.length_a   1.000
_cell.length_b   1.000
_cell.length_c   1.000
_cell.angle_alpha   90.00
_cell.angle_beta   90.00
_cell.angle_gamma   90.00
#
_symmetry.space_group_name_H-M   'P 1'
#
loop_
_entity.id
_entity.type
_entity.pdbx_description
1 polymer ?
#
loop_
_entity_poly.entity_id
_entity_poly.type
_entity_poly.pdbx_seq_one_letter_code
_entity_poly.pdbx_strand_id
1 'polypeptide(L)'
;MANIYVNEKTGLIAKASDLSGIKELAEDLHFKILINDYRSFFYGIYRRHNTSTGQYEFRKVSKINDQKERVLVNEGYVKIKAAYSNEIPKEFLWQRQNEK
;
A
#
# COMPACT_ATOMS: atom_id res chain seq x y z
N MET A 1 14.90 3.84 -5.91
CA MET A 1 14.08 4.10 -4.69
C MET A 1 12.67 3.61 -4.99
N ALA A 2 11.92 3.03 -4.04
CA ALA A 2 10.66 2.35 -4.38
C ALA A 2 9.40 3.21 -4.21
N ASN A 3 8.61 3.33 -5.27
CA ASN A 3 7.25 3.84 -5.22
C ASN A 3 6.27 2.73 -4.83
N ILE A 4 5.24 3.13 -4.10
CA ILE A 4 4.18 2.22 -3.68
C ILE A 4 2.89 2.68 -4.34
N TYR A 5 2.35 1.81 -5.17
CA TYR A 5 1.08 2.00 -5.84
C TYR A 5 0.02 1.11 -5.21
N VAL A 6 -1.22 1.57 -5.18
CA VAL A 6 -2.35 0.85 -4.59
C VAL A 6 -3.52 0.80 -5.54
N ASN A 7 -4.25 -0.32 -5.52
CA ASN A 7 -5.48 -0.47 -6.27
C ASN A 7 -6.67 -0.48 -5.30
N GLU A 8 -7.50 0.55 -5.37
CA GLU A 8 -8.66 0.72 -4.48
C GLU A 8 -9.77 -0.33 -4.74
N LYS A 9 -9.78 -0.99 -5.90
CA LYS A 9 -10.77 -2.04 -6.20
C LYS A 9 -10.34 -3.39 -5.62
N THR A 10 -9.06 -3.74 -5.75
CA THR A 10 -8.55 -5.08 -5.37
C THR A 10 -7.84 -5.12 -4.03
N GLY A 11 -7.46 -3.95 -3.50
CA GLY A 11 -6.70 -3.85 -2.26
C GLY A 11 -5.22 -4.22 -2.42
N LEU A 12 -4.75 -4.51 -3.64
CA LEU A 12 -3.38 -4.92 -3.92
C LEU A 12 -2.42 -3.74 -4.01
N ILE A 13 -1.14 -4.04 -3.80
CA ILE A 13 -0.03 -3.09 -3.82
C ILE A 13 0.99 -3.49 -4.87
N ALA A 14 1.40 -2.55 -5.72
CA ALA A 14 2.59 -2.71 -6.55
C ALA A 14 3.74 -1.88 -5.98
N LYS A 15 4.90 -2.53 -5.77
CA LYS A 15 6.14 -1.88 -5.37
C LYS A 15 7.06 -1.80 -6.58
N ALA A 16 7.48 -0.61 -6.99
CA ALA A 16 8.36 -0.42 -8.14
C ALA A 16 9.59 0.41 -7.75
N SER A 17 10.80 -0.13 -7.95
CA SER A 17 12.08 0.52 -7.62
C SER A 17 12.66 1.42 -8.71
N ASP A 18 12.12 1.32 -9.93
CA ASP A 18 12.45 2.11 -11.12
C ASP A 18 11.14 2.51 -11.81
N LEU A 19 11.04 3.77 -12.22
CA LEU A 19 9.82 4.44 -12.71
C LEU A 19 9.65 4.35 -14.23
N SER A 20 10.68 3.92 -14.96
CA SER A 20 10.71 3.96 -16.41
C SER A 20 9.69 2.96 -16.99
N GLY A 21 8.54 3.46 -17.48
CA GLY A 21 7.54 2.69 -18.23
C GLY A 21 6.43 2.00 -17.44
N ILE A 22 6.41 2.06 -16.11
CA ILE A 22 5.38 1.36 -15.28
C ILE A 22 4.23 2.27 -14.89
N LYS A 23 4.37 3.59 -15.00
CA LYS A 23 3.33 4.55 -14.59
C LYS A 23 2.04 4.41 -15.40
N GLU A 24 2.14 4.41 -16.73
CA GLU A 24 0.98 4.25 -17.62
C GLU A 24 0.31 2.90 -17.40
N LEU A 25 1.10 1.82 -17.34
CA LEU A 25 0.60 0.48 -17.02
C LEU A 25 -0.10 0.41 -15.65
N ALA A 26 0.44 1.08 -14.63
CA ALA A 26 -0.17 1.15 -13.32
C ALA A 26 -1.52 1.90 -13.39
N GLU A 27 -1.57 3.04 -14.07
CA GLU A 27 -2.80 3.81 -14.25
C GLU A 27 -3.87 3.03 -15.02
N ASP A 28 -3.50 2.32 -16.10
CA ASP A 28 -4.39 1.42 -16.86
C ASP A 28 -4.96 0.29 -16.00
N LEU A 29 -4.14 -0.26 -15.09
CA LEU A 29 -4.55 -1.27 -14.12
C LEU A 29 -5.24 -0.67 -12.87
N HIS A 30 -5.59 0.62 -12.91
CA HIS A 30 -6.22 1.37 -11.82
C HIS A 30 -5.42 1.44 -10.52
N PHE A 31 -4.10 1.33 -10.62
CA PHE A 31 -3.19 1.60 -9.52
C PHE A 31 -2.89 3.10 -9.41
N LYS A 32 -3.00 3.64 -8.20
CA LYS A 32 -2.69 5.03 -7.86
C LYS A 32 -1.45 5.09 -6.97
N ILE A 33 -0.67 6.16 -7.06
CA ILE A 33 0.52 6.34 -6.21
C ILE A 33 0.09 6.65 -4.77
N LEU A 34 0.49 5.81 -3.81
CA LEU A 34 0.34 6.06 -2.37
C LEU A 34 1.59 6.70 -1.75
N ILE A 35 2.78 6.24 -2.18
CA ILE A 35 4.07 6.80 -1.77
C ILE A 35 4.92 7.05 -3.00
N ASN A 36 5.39 8.30 -3.11
CA ASN A 36 6.42 8.72 -4.05
C ASN A 36 7.69 9.09 -3.24
N ASP A 37 8.75 8.29 -3.41
CA ASP A 37 10.15 8.54 -3.02
C ASP A 37 10.57 8.90 -1.55
N TYR A 38 11.88 8.73 -1.27
CA TYR A 38 12.81 8.84 -0.12
C TYR A 38 12.34 8.42 1.27
N ARG A 39 11.09 8.68 1.65
CA ARG A 39 10.61 8.50 3.02
C ARG A 39 9.78 7.24 3.23
N SER A 40 9.66 6.36 2.23
CA SER A 40 8.89 5.09 2.33
C SER A 40 9.27 4.28 3.57
N PHE A 41 10.54 4.30 3.95
CA PHE A 41 11.06 3.66 5.15
C PHE A 41 10.34 4.16 6.42
N PHE A 42 10.10 5.46 6.57
CA PHE A 42 9.54 6.08 7.79
C PHE A 42 8.02 5.93 7.97
N TYR A 43 7.33 5.37 6.99
CA TYR A 43 5.86 5.26 7.02
C TYR A 43 5.38 3.83 7.27
N GLY A 44 4.38 3.68 8.12
CA GLY A 44 3.51 2.52 8.12
C GLY A 44 2.41 2.65 7.07
N ILE A 45 1.98 1.51 6.51
CA ILE A 45 0.87 1.44 5.56
C ILE A 45 -0.19 0.51 6.11
N TYR A 46 -1.44 0.97 6.04
CA TYR A 46 -2.61 0.28 6.54
C TYR A 46 -3.70 0.29 5.47
N ARG A 47 -4.56 -0.73 5.48
CA ARG A 47 -5.69 -0.84 4.55
C ARG A 47 -6.93 -1.35 5.27
N ARG A 48 -8.11 -0.85 4.88
CA ARG A 48 -9.40 -1.46 5.22
C ARG A 48 -10.29 -1.58 4.01
N HIS A 49 -11.26 -2.47 4.05
CA HIS A 49 -12.33 -2.55 3.05
C HIS A 49 -13.52 -1.73 3.54
N ASN A 50 -13.89 -0.67 2.80
CA ASN A 50 -15.07 0.12 3.08
C ASN A 50 -16.27 -0.55 2.40
N THR A 51 -17.16 -1.13 3.20
CA THR A 51 -18.35 -1.85 2.71
C THR A 51 -19.38 -0.95 2.03
N SER A 52 -19.43 0.33 2.39
CA SER A 52 -20.36 1.29 1.79
C SER A 52 -19.97 1.69 0.36
N THR A 53 -18.67 1.73 0.07
CA THR A 53 -18.16 2.08 -1.27
C THR A 53 -17.70 0.86 -2.07
N GLY A 54 -17.53 -0.30 -1.42
CA GLY A 54 -16.95 -1.50 -2.02
C GLY A 54 -15.47 -1.36 -2.39
N GLN A 55 -14.77 -0.39 -1.78
CA GLN A 55 -13.39 -0.05 -2.11
C GLN A 55 -12.47 -0.20 -0.90
N TYR A 56 -11.21 -0.48 -1.19
CA TYR A 56 -10.14 -0.48 -0.22
C TYR A 56 -9.60 0.93 0.01
N GLU A 57 -9.58 1.34 1.27
CA GLU A 57 -8.98 2.58 1.72
C GLU A 57 -7.58 2.32 2.24
N PHE A 58 -6.62 3.17 1.86
CA PHE A 58 -5.23 3.06 2.29
C PHE A 58 -4.82 4.25 3.14
N ARG A 59 -4.11 4.00 4.25
CA ARG A 59 -3.56 5.03 5.12
C ARG A 59 -2.05 4.89 5.20
N LYS A 60 -1.37 5.99 4.90
CA LYS A 60 0.06 6.19 5.14
C LYS A 60 0.23 6.97 6.43
N VAL A 61 0.99 6.44 7.38
CA VAL A 61 1.15 7.06 8.71
C VAL A 61 2.62 7.17 9.08
N SER A 62 3.09 8.37 9.38
CA SER A 62 4.44 8.61 9.94
C SER A 62 4.41 8.60 11.46
N LYS A 63 5.56 8.28 12.08
CA LYS A 63 5.72 8.33 13.54
C LYS A 63 4.59 7.58 14.25
N ILE A 64 4.36 6.34 13.81
CA ILE A 64 3.37 5.45 14.42
C ILE A 64 3.83 5.12 15.85
N ASN A 65 2.88 5.05 16.78
CA ASN A 65 3.05 4.57 18.14
C ASN A 65 1.83 3.71 18.50
N ASP A 66 1.87 3.03 19.65
CA ASP A 66 0.84 2.08 20.07
C ASP A 66 -0.56 2.69 20.13
N GLN A 67 -0.67 3.97 20.46
CA GLN A 67 -1.95 4.67 20.52
C GLN A 67 -2.54 4.87 19.12
N LYS A 68 -1.76 5.40 18.18
CA LYS A 68 -2.20 5.60 16.79
C LYS A 68 -2.53 4.28 16.12
N GLU A 69 -1.73 3.25 16.40
CA GLU A 69 -1.97 1.92 15.85
C GLU A 69 -3.28 1.33 16.38
N ARG A 70 -3.56 1.46 17.68
CA ARG A 70 -4.85 1.06 18.26
C ARG A 70 -6.04 1.77 17.61
N VAL A 71 -5.93 3.07 17.36
CA VAL A 71 -6.99 3.82 16.67
C VAL A 71 -7.27 3.23 15.29
N LEU A 72 -6.23 2.98 14.49
CA LEU A 72 -6.38 2.40 13.15
C LEU A 72 -7.01 0.99 13.19
N VAL A 73 -6.54 0.14 14.10
CA VAL A 73 -7.10 -1.22 14.25
C VAL A 73 -8.57 -1.16 14.67
N ASN A 74 -8.94 -0.27 15.60
CA ASN A 74 -10.33 -0.07 16.01
C ASN A 74 -11.21 0.47 14.86
N GLU A 75 -10.64 1.23 13.94
CA GLU A 75 -11.30 1.69 12.71
C GLU A 75 -11.38 0.61 11.60
N GLY A 76 -10.91 -0.61 11.89
CA GLY A 76 -10.95 -1.76 10.98
C GLY A 76 -9.78 -1.81 9.99
N TYR A 77 -8.71 -1.04 10.21
CA TYR A 77 -7.52 -1.11 9.37
C TYR A 77 -6.60 -2.27 9.74
N VAL A 78 -6.13 -2.97 8.71
CA VAL A 78 -5.10 -4.00 8.79
C VAL A 78 -3.75 -3.39 8.40
N LYS A 79 -2.72 -3.67 9.19
CA LYS A 79 -1.35 -3.25 8.90
C LYS A 79 -0.79 -4.06 7.72
N ILE A 80 -0.28 -3.37 6.71
CA ILE A 80 0.36 -3.96 5.53
C ILE A 80 1.88 -3.81 5.59
N LYS A 81 2.36 -2.71 6.14
CA LYS A 81 3.80 -2.41 6.23
C LYS A 81 4.08 -1.67 7.52
N ALA A 82 5.08 -2.12 8.26
CA ALA A 82 5.55 -1.39 9.44
C ALA A 82 6.38 -0.15 9.06
N ALA A 83 6.36 0.87 9.92
CA ALA A 83 7.35 1.94 9.85
C ALA A 83 8.74 1.37 10.13
N TYR A 84 9.76 1.95 9.51
CA TYR A 84 11.17 1.51 9.55
C TYR A 84 11.40 0.09 9.01
N SER A 85 10.48 -0.43 8.20
CA SER A 85 10.65 -1.64 7.39
C SER A 85 10.25 -1.35 5.95
N ASN A 86 10.96 -1.93 4.98
CA ASN A 86 10.57 -1.87 3.55
C ASN A 86 9.85 -3.13 3.07
N GLU A 87 9.55 -4.04 4.01
CA GLU A 87 8.87 -5.30 3.76
C GLU A 87 7.36 -5.08 3.66
N ILE A 88 6.76 -5.70 2.64
CA ILE A 88 5.32 -5.78 2.44
C ILE A 88 5.01 -7.27 2.27
N PRO A 89 4.13 -7.86 3.09
CA PRO A 89 3.77 -9.27 2.99
C PRO A 89 3.19 -9.61 1.60
N LYS A 90 3.50 -10.80 1.10
CA LYS A 90 3.22 -11.22 -0.28
C LYS A 90 1.73 -11.24 -0.62
N GLU A 91 0.86 -11.47 0.38
CA GLU A 91 -0.59 -11.47 0.23
C GLU A 91 -1.17 -10.09 -0.12
N PHE A 92 -0.44 -9.01 0.15
CA PHE A 92 -0.83 -7.65 -0.24
C PHE A 92 -0.22 -7.24 -1.58
N LEU A 93 0.81 -7.94 -2.06
CA LEU A 93 1.51 -7.58 -3.27
C LEU A 93 0.75 -8.06 -4.50
N TRP A 94 0.72 -7.20 -5.53
CA TRP A 94 0.29 -7.60 -6.86
C TRP A 94 1.29 -8.60 -7.43
N GLN A 95 0.81 -9.81 -7.68
CA GLN A 95 1.58 -10.86 -8.33
C GLN A 95 1.21 -10.86 -9.81
N ARG A 96 2.20 -10.81 -10.71
CA ARG A 96 1.96 -11.13 -12.12
C ARG A 96 1.58 -12.61 -12.16
N GLN A 97 0.47 -12.96 -12.81
CA GLN A 97 0.00 -14.35 -12.95
C GLN A 97 0.93 -15.25 -13.80
N ASN A 98 2.19 -14.87 -14.04
CA ASN A 98 3.14 -15.61 -14.86
C ASN A 98 4.42 -15.91 -14.08
N GLU A 99 4.33 -16.87 -13.17
CA GLU A 99 5.43 -17.81 -12.89
C GLU A 99 4.78 -19.20 -12.82
N LYS A 100 4.60 -19.80 -14.01
CA LYS A 100 4.47 -21.25 -14.17
C LYS A 100 5.86 -21.85 -14.30
#